data_AF-A0A5B6V0A5-F1
#
_entry.id   AF-A0A5B6V0A5-F1
#
_cell.length_a   1.000
_cell.length_b   1.000
_cell.length_c   1.000
_cell.angle_alpha   90.00
_cell.angle_beta   90.00
_cell.angle_gamma   90.00
#
_symmetry.space_group_name_H-M   'P 1'
#
loop_
_entity.id
_entity.type
_entity.pdbx_description
1 polymer ?
#
loop_
_entity_poly.entity_id
_entity_poly.type
_entity_poly.pdbx_seq_one_letter_code
_entity_poly.pdbx_strand_id
1 'polypeptide(L)'
;MVSTAVPVPQHKVDLHWYPATATWYGSPDGDGSDGGACGYGSLVDVKPLRARVGAVSPVLFKNGEGCGACFKVKCLDKSICSRRAVTIIVTDECPGGYCANGRTHFDLSGAAFGRMAITGENSQLRNRGELPVLYRRTPCKYPGKNIAFHVNEGSTDYWLSLLVEFEDGDGDVGSMHIREVSPPFSLFP
;
A
#
# COMPACT_ATOMS: atom_id res chain seq x y z
N MET A 1 -35.31 -13.95 -7.57
CA MET A 1 -34.77 -12.69 -8.12
C MET A 1 -33.60 -13.05 -9.00
N VAL A 2 -33.59 -12.57 -10.24
CA VAL A 2 -32.56 -12.85 -11.24
C VAL A 2 -31.25 -12.23 -10.77
N SER A 3 -30.25 -13.06 -10.48
CA SER A 3 -28.89 -12.59 -10.20
C SER A 3 -28.27 -12.15 -11.51
N THR A 4 -28.39 -10.87 -11.83
CA THR A 4 -27.58 -10.27 -12.88
C THR A 4 -26.17 -10.13 -12.33
N ALA A 5 -25.29 -11.06 -12.70
CA ALA A 5 -23.86 -10.89 -12.49
C ALA A 5 -23.44 -9.59 -13.20
N VAL A 6 -23.10 -8.57 -12.42
CA VAL A 6 -22.45 -7.37 -12.94
C VAL A 6 -21.12 -7.84 -13.54
N PRO A 7 -20.85 -7.63 -14.83
CA PRO A 7 -19.54 -7.95 -15.39
C PRO A 7 -18.51 -7.12 -14.64
N VAL A 8 -17.65 -7.77 -13.85
CA VAL A 8 -16.48 -7.11 -13.26
C VAL A 8 -15.66 -6.61 -14.46
N PRO A 9 -15.44 -5.28 -14.60
CA PRO A 9 -14.62 -4.76 -15.68
C PRO A 9 -13.29 -5.49 -15.62
N GLN A 10 -12.88 -6.14 -16.73
CA GLN A 10 -11.52 -6.63 -16.82
C GLN A 10 -10.60 -5.42 -16.81
N HIS A 11 -10.14 -5.05 -15.62
CA HIS A 11 -9.18 -3.99 -15.41
C HIS A 11 -7.90 -4.45 -16.12
N LYS A 12 -7.66 -3.93 -17.34
CA LYS A 12 -6.42 -4.20 -18.06
C LYS A 12 -5.29 -3.71 -17.16
N VAL A 13 -4.52 -4.65 -16.61
CA VAL A 13 -3.34 -4.31 -15.83
C VAL A 13 -2.44 -3.48 -16.72
N ASP A 14 -2.30 -2.20 -16.39
CA ASP A 14 -1.39 -1.32 -17.10
C ASP A 14 0.04 -1.84 -16.94
N LEU A 15 0.64 -2.23 -18.05
CA LEU A 15 1.99 -2.78 -18.07
C LEU A 15 3.04 -1.69 -18.27
N HIS A 16 2.61 -0.44 -18.53
CA HIS A 16 3.50 0.69 -18.74
C HIS A 16 4.24 1.07 -17.46
N TRP A 17 5.46 1.56 -17.61
CA TRP A 17 6.30 2.03 -16.51
C TRP A 17 6.39 3.55 -16.57
N TYR A 18 6.12 4.19 -15.45
CA TYR A 18 6.13 5.64 -15.33
C TYR A 18 7.36 6.11 -14.54
N PRO A 19 7.93 7.28 -14.88
CA PRO A 19 9.02 7.86 -14.12
C PRO A 19 8.52 8.38 -12.76
N ALA A 20 9.35 8.22 -11.73
CA ALA A 20 9.18 8.82 -10.41
C ALA A 20 10.55 9.00 -9.75
N THR A 21 10.58 9.58 -8.56
CA THR A 21 11.75 9.48 -7.67
C THR A 21 11.40 8.73 -6.40
N ALA A 22 12.43 8.23 -5.70
CA ALA A 22 12.25 7.57 -4.43
C ALA A 22 13.32 7.96 -3.41
N THR A 23 12.90 8.12 -2.16
CA THR A 23 13.76 8.15 -0.96
C THR A 23 13.38 7.00 -0.03
N TRP A 24 13.93 7.01 1.18
CA TRP A 24 13.54 6.10 2.23
C TRP A 24 13.55 6.77 3.60
N TYR A 25 12.80 6.18 4.54
CA TYR A 25 12.66 6.64 5.91
C TYR A 25 12.68 5.48 6.91
N GLY A 26 12.76 5.84 8.20
CA GLY A 26 12.84 4.89 9.30
C GLY A 26 14.21 4.24 9.42
N SER A 27 14.25 3.03 9.99
CA SER A 27 15.49 2.28 10.15
C SER A 27 15.95 1.63 8.85
N PRO A 28 17.28 1.48 8.61
CA PRO A 28 17.82 0.99 7.33
C PRO A 28 17.24 -0.34 6.86
N ASP A 29 16.97 -1.27 7.77
CA ASP A 29 16.37 -2.58 7.44
C ASP A 29 14.97 -2.75 8.07
N GLY A 30 14.33 -1.64 8.45
CA GLY A 30 13.02 -1.59 9.07
C GLY A 30 11.86 -1.40 8.07
N ASP A 31 10.69 -1.25 8.67
CA ASP A 31 9.34 -1.17 8.11
C ASP A 31 8.86 0.27 7.86
N GLY A 32 9.70 1.28 8.09
CA GLY A 32 9.30 2.68 7.96
C GLY A 32 8.71 3.17 9.28
N SER A 33 7.38 3.21 9.38
CA SER A 33 6.66 3.60 10.60
C SER A 33 5.33 2.83 10.74
N ASP A 34 4.95 2.58 12.00
CA ASP A 34 3.63 2.08 12.40
C ASP A 34 2.57 3.19 12.53
N GLY A 35 2.97 4.46 12.47
CA GLY A 35 2.10 5.63 12.58
C GLY A 35 1.59 6.19 11.24
N GLY A 36 1.58 5.38 10.18
CA GLY A 36 1.26 5.85 8.83
C GLY A 36 -0.19 6.30 8.63
N ALA A 37 -0.41 7.21 7.69
CA ALA A 37 -1.70 7.85 7.41
C ALA A 37 -2.83 6.87 7.03
N CYS A 38 -2.51 5.65 6.58
CA CYS A 38 -3.51 4.63 6.25
C CYS A 38 -3.97 3.79 7.45
N GLY A 39 -3.38 3.96 8.64
CA GLY A 39 -3.84 3.31 9.87
C GLY A 39 -3.46 1.83 10.03
N TYR A 40 -2.57 1.28 9.20
CA TYR A 40 -2.17 -0.13 9.27
C TYR A 40 -1.42 -0.52 10.56
N GLY A 41 -0.92 0.43 11.35
CA GLY A 41 -0.28 0.13 12.63
C GLY A 41 0.90 -0.83 12.49
N SER A 42 1.03 -1.76 13.43
CA SER A 42 2.08 -2.78 13.46
C SER A 42 1.99 -3.81 12.31
N LEU A 43 0.95 -3.78 11.47
CA LEU A 43 0.86 -4.68 10.32
C LEU A 43 2.00 -4.47 9.32
N VAL A 44 2.63 -3.28 9.32
CA VAL A 44 3.70 -2.95 8.39
C VAL A 44 4.93 -3.87 8.50
N ASP A 45 5.23 -4.42 9.69
CA ASP A 45 6.38 -5.32 9.91
C ASP A 45 6.03 -6.81 9.84
N VAL A 46 4.76 -7.18 9.88
CA VAL A 46 4.34 -8.59 9.89
C VAL A 46 3.96 -9.08 8.49
N LYS A 47 3.94 -10.41 8.30
CA LYS A 47 3.45 -10.99 7.05
C LYS A 47 1.94 -10.70 6.89
N PRO A 48 1.49 -10.29 5.68
CA PRO A 48 2.22 -10.36 4.41
C PRO A 48 3.01 -9.11 4.01
N LEU A 49 2.84 -7.95 4.67
CA LEU A 49 3.52 -6.69 4.32
C LEU A 49 5.04 -6.84 4.52
N ARG A 50 5.47 -7.12 5.75
CA ARG A 50 6.86 -7.41 6.15
C ARG A 50 7.87 -6.42 5.58
N ALA A 51 7.68 -5.17 5.99
CA ALA A 51 8.47 -4.01 5.58
C ALA A 51 8.47 -3.74 4.06
N ARG A 52 7.52 -4.29 3.29
CA ARG A 52 7.32 -3.95 1.87
C ARG A 52 6.32 -2.81 1.73
N VAL A 53 6.58 -1.74 2.45
CA VAL A 53 5.66 -0.61 2.59
C VAL A 53 6.36 0.69 2.24
N GLY A 54 5.58 1.75 2.09
CA GLY A 54 6.11 3.09 1.91
C GLY A 54 5.01 4.14 1.93
N ALA A 55 5.46 5.37 2.17
CA ALA A 55 4.69 6.56 1.96
C ALA A 55 4.75 6.98 0.49
N VAL A 56 3.70 7.61 -0.01
CA VAL A 56 3.67 8.14 -1.38
C VAL A 56 3.26 9.61 -1.40
N SER A 57 3.69 10.32 -2.43
CA SER A 57 3.26 11.70 -2.68
C SER A 57 1.74 11.83 -2.82
N PRO A 58 1.15 13.02 -2.60
CA PRO A 58 -0.30 13.24 -2.66
C PRO A 58 -0.97 12.79 -3.96
N VAL A 59 -0.24 12.85 -5.09
CA VAL A 59 -0.74 12.41 -6.40
C VAL A 59 -1.06 10.90 -6.48
N LEU A 60 -0.39 10.10 -5.65
CA LEU A 60 -0.66 8.65 -5.52
C LEU A 60 -1.48 8.33 -4.28
N PHE A 61 -1.29 9.08 -3.19
CA PHE A 61 -2.04 8.89 -1.94
C PHE A 61 -3.52 9.23 -2.10
N LYS A 62 -3.84 10.27 -2.89
CA LYS A 62 -5.20 10.67 -3.26
C LYS A 62 -6.14 10.80 -2.05
N ASN A 63 -5.70 11.52 -1.02
CA ASN A 63 -6.47 11.72 0.22
C ASN A 63 -6.92 10.39 0.86
N GLY A 64 -6.11 9.34 0.77
CA GLY A 64 -6.38 8.02 1.36
C GLY A 64 -6.96 7.00 0.39
N GLU A 65 -7.48 7.39 -0.78
CA GLU A 65 -7.95 6.42 -1.79
C GLU A 65 -6.82 5.48 -2.26
N GLY A 66 -5.57 5.93 -2.19
CA GLY A 66 -4.40 5.12 -2.54
C GLY A 66 -3.97 4.12 -1.46
N CYS A 67 -4.56 4.13 -0.27
CA CYS A 67 -4.22 3.20 0.80
C CYS A 67 -4.46 1.75 0.37
N GLY A 68 -3.52 0.86 0.71
CA GLY A 68 -3.59 -0.56 0.33
C GLY A 68 -3.14 -0.85 -1.11
N ALA A 69 -3.05 0.16 -1.99
CA ALA A 69 -2.62 -0.04 -3.37
C ALA A 69 -1.18 -0.58 -3.47
N CYS A 70 -0.95 -1.47 -4.44
CA CYS A 70 0.37 -2.05 -4.69
C CYS A 70 1.06 -1.47 -5.94
N PHE A 71 2.36 -1.19 -5.80
CA PHE A 71 3.20 -0.75 -6.90
C PHE A 71 4.44 -1.61 -7.02
N LYS A 72 4.87 -1.87 -8.26
CA LYS A 72 6.25 -2.29 -8.52
C LYS A 72 7.10 -1.06 -8.70
N VAL A 73 8.21 -0.97 -7.96
CA VAL A 73 9.19 0.11 -8.06
C VAL A 73 10.53 -0.50 -8.48
N LYS A 74 11.16 0.11 -9.49
CA LYS A 74 12.39 -0.35 -10.11
C LYS A 74 13.40 0.79 -10.17
N CYS A 75 14.54 0.61 -9.50
CA CYS A 75 15.65 1.53 -9.61
C CYS A 75 16.35 1.47 -10.99
N LEU A 76 16.91 2.60 -11.43
CA LEU A 76 17.54 2.77 -12.73
C LEU A 76 19.07 2.82 -12.73
N ASP A 77 19.73 3.02 -11.58
CA ASP A 77 21.18 3.09 -11.50
C ASP A 77 21.81 1.70 -11.72
N LYS A 78 22.35 1.46 -12.91
CA LYS A 78 22.92 0.16 -13.32
C LYS A 78 24.14 -0.26 -12.50
N SER A 79 24.80 0.66 -11.80
CA SER A 79 26.00 0.34 -11.01
C SER A 79 25.65 -0.39 -9.71
N ILE A 80 24.42 -0.23 -9.21
CA ILE A 80 24.05 -0.66 -7.86
C ILE A 80 22.65 -1.28 -7.78
N CYS A 81 21.78 -1.00 -8.74
CA CYS A 81 20.41 -1.50 -8.73
C CYS A 81 20.29 -2.88 -9.35
N SER A 82 19.55 -3.74 -8.67
CA SER A 82 19.18 -5.03 -9.21
C SER A 82 18.27 -4.86 -10.43
N ARG A 83 18.20 -5.91 -11.26
CA ARG A 83 17.24 -5.93 -12.37
C ARG A 83 15.79 -6.11 -11.93
N ARG A 84 15.56 -6.47 -10.66
CA ARG A 84 14.25 -6.82 -10.12
C ARG A 84 13.56 -5.57 -9.58
N ALA A 85 12.26 -5.47 -9.82
CA ALA A 85 11.42 -4.49 -9.16
C ALA A 85 10.98 -5.03 -7.79
N VAL A 86 10.90 -4.15 -6.80
CA VAL A 86 10.31 -4.45 -5.50
C VAL A 86 8.83 -4.13 -5.56
N THR A 87 7.98 -4.99 -5.00
CA THR A 87 6.56 -4.67 -4.81
C THR A 87 6.39 -4.03 -3.43
N ILE A 88 5.80 -2.84 -3.40
CA ILE A 88 5.48 -2.10 -2.19
C ILE A 88 3.96 -1.95 -2.07
N ILE A 89 3.51 -1.74 -0.84
CA ILE A 89 2.13 -1.49 -0.45
C ILE A 89 2.08 -0.08 0.13
N VAL A 90 1.13 0.73 -0.32
CA VAL A 90 0.97 2.10 0.19
C VAL A 90 0.30 2.04 1.56
N THR A 91 1.01 2.50 2.58
CA THR A 91 0.53 2.50 3.98
C THR A 91 0.58 3.89 4.62
N ASP A 92 1.07 4.89 3.89
CA ASP A 92 1.33 6.22 4.45
C ASP A 92 1.34 7.30 3.36
N GLU A 93 1.33 8.55 3.79
CA GLU A 93 1.45 9.74 2.96
C GLU A 93 2.75 10.48 3.23
N CYS A 94 3.41 10.94 2.18
CA CYS A 94 4.48 11.91 2.25
C CYS A 94 3.99 13.22 1.64
N PRO A 95 3.54 14.22 2.43
CA PRO A 95 2.88 15.41 1.87
C PRO A 95 3.87 16.54 1.48
N GLY A 96 5.11 16.51 1.99
CA GLY A 96 6.07 17.61 1.90
C GLY A 96 7.42 17.22 1.28
N GLY A 97 8.34 18.18 1.25
CA GLY A 97 9.74 17.94 0.82
C GLY A 97 9.83 17.36 -0.59
N TYR A 98 10.42 16.17 -0.72
CA TYR A 98 10.59 15.47 -2.00
C TYR A 98 9.26 15.16 -2.71
N CYS A 99 8.18 15.02 -1.93
CA CYS A 99 6.86 14.64 -2.39
C CYS A 99 5.96 15.83 -2.75
N ALA A 100 6.44 17.05 -2.53
CA ALA A 100 5.69 18.28 -2.81
C ALA A 100 5.65 18.62 -4.32
N ASN A 101 4.88 19.66 -4.66
CA ASN A 101 4.83 20.26 -6.00
C ASN A 101 4.34 19.34 -7.12
N GLY A 102 3.45 18.38 -6.80
CA GLY A 102 2.85 17.47 -7.78
C GLY A 102 3.81 16.43 -8.35
N ARG A 103 4.99 16.25 -7.75
CA ARG A 103 5.94 15.20 -8.13
C ARG A 103 5.38 13.83 -7.74
N THR A 104 5.52 12.84 -8.63
CA THR A 104 5.32 11.45 -8.24
C THR A 104 6.54 10.95 -7.48
N HIS A 105 6.36 10.69 -6.19
CA HIS A 105 7.43 10.29 -5.28
C HIS A 105 7.04 9.12 -4.39
N PHE A 106 8.00 8.25 -4.11
CA PHE A 106 7.88 7.12 -3.19
C PHE A 106 8.90 7.28 -2.05
N ASP A 107 8.43 7.47 -0.83
CA ASP A 107 9.30 7.46 0.36
C ASP A 107 9.17 6.09 1.04
N LEU A 108 10.09 5.19 0.69
CA LEU A 108 9.97 3.76 0.99
C LEU A 108 10.47 3.43 2.39
N SER A 109 10.03 2.30 2.96
CA SER A 109 10.74 1.76 4.13
C SER A 109 12.21 1.48 3.77
N GLY A 110 13.11 1.60 4.76
CA GLY A 110 14.54 1.28 4.55
C GLY A 110 14.76 -0.12 3.96
N ALA A 111 14.00 -1.11 4.42
CA ALA A 111 14.07 -2.47 3.88
C ALA A 111 13.59 -2.55 2.42
N ALA A 112 12.47 -1.90 2.06
CA ALA A 112 11.96 -1.90 0.70
C ALA A 112 12.92 -1.20 -0.27
N PHE A 113 13.48 -0.06 0.14
CA PHE A 113 14.47 0.68 -0.63
C PHE A 113 15.73 -0.14 -0.86
N GLY A 114 16.31 -0.70 0.21
CA GLY A 114 17.50 -1.55 0.13
C GLY A 114 17.32 -2.79 -0.73
N ARG A 115 16.11 -3.38 -0.79
CA ARG A 115 15.79 -4.53 -1.65
C ARG A 115 15.84 -4.23 -3.16
N MET A 116 15.91 -2.96 -3.56
CA MET A 116 16.13 -2.60 -4.96
C MET A 116 17.60 -2.80 -5.38
N ALA A 117 18.54 -2.85 -4.43
CA ALA A 117 19.97 -2.99 -4.70
C ALA A 117 20.34 -4.41 -5.15
N ILE A 118 21.48 -4.54 -5.84
CA ILE A 118 22.15 -5.85 -5.96
C ILE A 118 22.52 -6.38 -4.58
N THR A 119 22.53 -7.70 -4.44
CA THR A 119 22.81 -8.37 -3.15
C THR A 119 24.11 -7.87 -2.54
N GLY A 120 24.05 -7.36 -1.32
CA GLY A 120 25.21 -6.83 -0.57
C GLY A 120 25.36 -5.31 -0.64
N GLU A 121 24.68 -4.64 -1.59
CA GLU A 121 24.81 -3.19 -1.81
C GLU A 121 23.65 -2.37 -1.25
N ASN A 122 22.82 -2.98 -0.38
CA ASN A 122 21.64 -2.35 0.21
C ASN A 122 21.98 -1.01 0.88
N SER A 123 23.06 -0.98 1.67
CA SER A 123 23.49 0.22 2.38
C SER A 123 24.07 1.27 1.44
N GLN A 124 24.85 0.87 0.44
CA GLN A 124 25.36 1.81 -0.57
C GLN A 124 24.21 2.46 -1.36
N LEU A 125 23.14 1.71 -1.65
CA LEU A 125 21.98 2.24 -2.34
C LEU A 125 21.27 3.27 -1.45
N ARG A 126 21.02 2.93 -0.18
CA ARG A 126 20.42 3.84 0.80
C ARG A 126 21.21 5.14 0.96
N ASN A 127 22.53 5.08 0.89
CA ASN A 127 23.40 6.26 0.95
C ASN A 127 23.27 7.21 -0.25
N ARG A 128 22.63 6.79 -1.35
CA ARG A 128 22.28 7.70 -2.45
C ARG A 128 21.21 8.72 -2.06
N GLY A 129 20.42 8.43 -1.02
CA GLY A 129 19.33 9.29 -0.56
C GLY A 129 18.15 9.25 -1.52
N GLU A 130 18.15 10.12 -2.53
CA GLU A 130 17.12 10.18 -3.58
C GLU A 130 17.62 9.53 -4.87
N LEU A 131 16.77 8.70 -5.50
CA LEU A 131 17.08 8.04 -6.77
C LEU A 131 15.94 8.17 -7.79
N PRO A 132 16.26 8.25 -9.10
CA PRO A 132 15.26 8.07 -10.14
C PRO A 132 14.83 6.61 -10.21
N VAL A 133 13.52 6.40 -10.26
CA VAL A 133 12.90 5.07 -10.36
C VAL A 133 11.87 5.03 -11.47
N LEU A 134 11.53 3.82 -11.88
CA LEU A 134 10.31 3.54 -12.62
C LEU A 134 9.32 2.86 -11.69
N TYR A 135 8.05 3.21 -11.81
CA TYR A 135 6.99 2.53 -11.10
C TYR A 135 5.86 2.11 -12.04
N ARG A 136 5.08 1.13 -11.59
CA ARG A 136 3.80 0.79 -12.20
C ARG A 136 2.88 0.18 -11.17
N ARG A 137 1.58 0.39 -11.33
CA ARG A 137 0.58 -0.30 -10.50
C ARG A 137 0.64 -1.80 -10.77
N THR A 138 0.42 -2.61 -9.74
CA THR A 138 0.37 -4.06 -9.85
C THR A 138 -0.71 -4.58 -8.92
N PRO A 139 -1.35 -5.71 -9.25
CA PRO A 139 -2.23 -6.35 -8.29
C PRO A 139 -1.47 -6.72 -7.01
N CYS A 140 -2.04 -6.38 -5.86
CA CYS A 140 -1.69 -6.92 -4.56
C CYS A 140 -1.90 -8.43 -4.54
N LYS A 141 -1.06 -9.11 -3.74
CA LYS A 141 -1.08 -10.56 -3.59
C LYS A 141 -0.88 -10.94 -2.13
N TYR A 142 -1.93 -11.48 -1.52
CA TYR A 142 -1.92 -11.93 -0.14
C TYR A 142 -2.28 -13.43 0.00
N PRO A 143 -1.41 -14.36 -0.42
CA PRO A 143 -1.71 -15.79 -0.38
C PRO A 143 -2.05 -16.28 1.04
N GLY A 144 -3.17 -16.97 1.17
CA GLY A 144 -3.65 -17.51 2.45
C GLY A 144 -4.26 -16.47 3.39
N LYS A 145 -4.52 -15.25 2.91
CA LYS A 145 -5.31 -14.23 3.62
C LYS A 145 -6.61 -14.00 2.86
N ASN A 146 -7.66 -13.74 3.63
CA ASN A 146 -8.90 -13.15 3.12
C ASN A 146 -8.89 -11.67 3.48
N ILE A 147 -9.74 -10.89 2.81
CA ILE A 147 -10.06 -9.52 3.25
C ILE A 147 -10.51 -9.59 4.71
N ALA A 148 -9.92 -8.74 5.54
CA ALA A 148 -10.26 -8.61 6.95
C ALA A 148 -10.75 -7.20 7.23
N PHE A 149 -11.56 -7.08 8.29
CA PHE A 149 -12.06 -5.81 8.79
C PHE A 149 -11.65 -5.68 10.24
N HIS A 150 -10.88 -4.66 10.55
CA HIS A 150 -10.47 -4.33 11.90
C HIS A 150 -11.32 -3.18 12.42
N VAL A 151 -11.96 -3.38 13.57
CA VAL A 151 -12.73 -2.33 14.25
C VAL A 151 -11.75 -1.46 15.02
N ASN A 152 -11.65 -0.20 14.61
CA ASN A 152 -10.73 0.73 15.22
C ASN A 152 -11.16 1.05 16.66
N GLU A 153 -10.16 1.24 17.52
CA GLU A 153 -10.37 1.74 18.88
C GLU A 153 -11.16 3.06 18.85
N GLY A 154 -12.08 3.23 19.81
CA GLY A 154 -13.02 4.35 19.84
C GLY A 154 -14.34 4.10 19.11
N SER A 155 -14.48 2.97 18.39
CA SER A 155 -15.78 2.51 17.91
C SER A 155 -16.75 2.26 19.08
N THR A 156 -18.00 2.64 18.88
CA THR A 156 -19.12 2.52 19.83
C THR A 156 -20.38 2.07 19.11
N ASP A 157 -21.47 1.85 19.84
CA ASP A 157 -22.78 1.52 19.27
C ASP A 157 -23.36 2.63 18.37
N TYR A 158 -22.82 3.86 18.46
CA TYR A 158 -23.30 5.03 17.71
C TYR A 158 -22.29 5.54 16.65
N TRP A 159 -21.06 5.04 16.67
CA TRP A 159 -20.00 5.44 15.75
C TRP A 159 -19.10 4.26 15.43
N LEU A 160 -18.95 3.94 14.15
CA LEU A 160 -18.16 2.82 13.69
C LEU A 160 -17.03 3.33 12.79
N SER A 161 -15.81 2.89 13.10
CA SER A 161 -14.66 3.07 12.23
C SER A 161 -13.97 1.74 12.00
N LEU A 162 -13.65 1.48 10.73
CA LEU A 162 -13.10 0.23 10.27
C LEU A 162 -11.83 0.50 9.46
N LEU A 163 -10.83 -0.33 9.64
CA LEU A 163 -9.74 -0.53 8.69
C LEU A 163 -10.04 -1.79 7.88
N VAL A 164 -9.94 -1.68 6.56
CA VAL A 164 -9.94 -2.85 5.68
C VAL A 164 -8.49 -3.29 5.51
N GLU A 165 -8.27 -4.60 5.57
CA GLU A 165 -6.94 -5.19 5.46
C GLU A 165 -6.92 -6.30 4.41
N PHE A 166 -5.76 -6.45 3.77
CA PHE A 166 -5.47 -7.53 2.82
C PHE A 166 -6.39 -7.53 1.59
N GLU A 167 -6.67 -6.34 1.07
CA GLU A 167 -7.35 -6.08 -0.19
C GLU A 167 -6.54 -6.66 -1.34
N ASP A 168 -6.84 -7.90 -1.71
CA ASP A 168 -6.19 -8.55 -2.85
C ASP A 168 -6.63 -7.91 -4.17
N GLY A 169 -5.83 -8.06 -5.23
CA GLY A 169 -6.16 -7.43 -6.51
C GLY A 169 -5.78 -5.95 -6.53
N ASP A 170 -6.72 -5.03 -6.77
CA ASP A 170 -6.40 -3.61 -6.97
C ASP A 170 -5.81 -2.94 -5.70
N GLY A 171 -6.20 -3.42 -4.52
CA GLY A 171 -5.65 -2.99 -3.24
C GLY A 171 -6.31 -1.76 -2.63
N ASP A 172 -7.08 -1.00 -3.40
CA ASP A 172 -7.86 0.15 -2.93
C ASP A 172 -9.36 -0.17 -2.80
N VAL A 173 -10.08 0.62 -2.01
CA VAL A 173 -11.51 0.45 -1.75
C VAL A 173 -12.29 1.61 -2.37
N GLY A 174 -13.15 1.32 -3.34
CA GLY A 174 -13.96 2.34 -4.02
C GLY A 174 -15.24 2.75 -3.27
N SER A 175 -15.82 1.86 -2.46
CA SER A 175 -17.02 2.13 -1.66
C SER A 175 -17.22 1.09 -0.57
N MET A 176 -17.77 1.50 0.58
CA MET A 176 -18.19 0.61 1.66
C MET A 176 -19.63 0.89 2.07
N HIS A 177 -20.40 -0.18 2.30
CA HIS A 177 -21.78 -0.11 2.77
C HIS A 177 -22.00 -1.15 3.86
N ILE A 178 -22.79 -0.81 4.87
CA ILE A 178 -23.20 -1.72 5.94
C ILE A 178 -24.70 -1.90 5.93
N ARG A 179 -25.17 -3.07 6.34
CA ARG A 179 -26.58 -3.36 6.54
C ARG A 179 -26.73 -4.24 7.77
N GLU A 180 -27.49 -3.77 8.75
CA GLU A 180 -27.85 -4.58 9.90
C GLU A 180 -28.71 -5.77 9.46
N VAL A 181 -28.41 -6.96 9.98
CA VAL A 181 -29.26 -8.13 9.77
C VAL A 181 -30.43 -8.02 10.73
N SER A 182 -31.62 -7.74 10.21
CA SER A 182 -32.84 -7.86 10.99
C SER A 182 -33.00 -9.34 11.39
N PRO A 183 -33.02 -9.71 12.68
CA PRO A 183 -33.35 -11.07 13.05
C PRO A 183 -34.77 -11.39 12.52
N PRO A 184 -35.02 -12.62 12.03
CA PRO A 184 -36.40 -13.03 11.76
C PRO A 184 -37.17 -12.85 13.06
N PHE A 185 -38.33 -12.15 12.99
CA PHE A 185 -39.25 -11.93 14.10
C PHE A 185 -39.22 -13.13 15.04
N SER A 186 -38.52 -13.00 16.17
CA SER A 186 -38.68 -13.91 17.29
C SER A 186 -40.10 -13.68 17.75
N LEU A 187 -41.00 -14.58 17.32
CA LEU A 187 -42.25 -14.86 17.99
C LEU A 187 -41.88 -15.16 19.45
N PHE A 188 -41.88 -14.13 20.29
CA PHE A 188 -42.06 -14.33 21.71
C PHE A 188 -43.54 -14.67 21.92
N PRO A 189 -43.85 -15.67 22.76
CA PRO A 189 -45.21 -16.13 23.04
C PRO A 189 -46.05 -15.06 23.75
#